data_AF-A0A2M7ZEE1-F1
#
_entry.id   AF-A0A2M7ZEE1-F1
#
_cell.length_a   1.000
_cell.length_b   1.000
_cell.length_c   1.000
_cell.angle_alpha   90.00
_cell.angle_beta   90.00
_cell.angle_gamma   90.00
#
_symmetry.space_group_name_H-M   'P 1'
#
loop_
_entity.id
_entity.type
_entity.pdbx_description
1 polymer ?
#
loop_
_entity_poly.entity_id
_entity_poly.type
_entity_poly.pdbx_seq_one_letter_code
_entity_poly.pdbx_strand_id
1 'polypeptide(L)'
;MDYSIEMENLNSKLNDLRQVFKVGEKVIPGIQKLIEFMAEILPLLNNINYSIEESTKKIPKATLQLNDVSHATEIATTEILDKVDLINSEIMNWEDFVLKFNSKVKKRREVYEKLSLLLIENPQALELLNEYENLFPLDDSQKNIKESISRVREGLETITITLQVQDITAQQLSAVNHLIISVQKKLAGLIVDLSGEEVKIQGTDEIELPSDVNFDPDASFTRKDNKQELADELINQPNSFSPQDEIDKLFNNQGK
;
A
#
# COMPACT_ATOMS: atom_id res chain seq x y z
N MET A 1 -79.13 62.29 -18.40
CA MET A 1 -78.37 61.61 -19.47
C MET A 1 -76.93 61.32 -19.05
N ASP A 2 -76.32 62.07 -18.14
CA ASP A 2 -74.95 61.81 -17.65
C ASP A 2 -74.79 60.55 -16.77
N TYR A 3 -75.68 60.35 -15.78
CA TYR A 3 -75.58 59.23 -14.83
C TYR A 3 -75.65 57.82 -15.47
N SER A 4 -76.33 57.69 -16.61
CA SER A 4 -76.42 56.43 -17.36
C SER A 4 -75.08 56.05 -18.02
N ILE A 5 -74.30 57.04 -18.46
CA ILE A 5 -73.00 56.85 -19.12
C ILE A 5 -71.94 56.47 -18.08
N GLU A 6 -72.00 57.06 -16.88
CA GLU A 6 -71.10 56.71 -15.77
C GLU A 6 -71.34 55.29 -15.25
N MET A 7 -72.60 54.84 -15.16
CA MET A 7 -72.93 53.47 -14.77
C MET A 7 -72.55 52.44 -15.83
N GLU A 8 -72.68 52.76 -17.12
CA GLU A 8 -72.18 51.90 -18.21
C GLU A 8 -70.65 51.74 -18.16
N ASN A 9 -69.92 52.83 -17.89
CA ASN A 9 -68.47 52.80 -17.71
C ASN A 9 -68.04 52.02 -16.45
N LEU A 10 -68.80 52.13 -15.35
CA LEU A 10 -68.55 51.33 -14.16
C LEU A 10 -68.75 49.83 -14.44
N ASN A 11 -69.81 49.49 -15.18
CA ASN A 11 -70.14 48.12 -15.53
C ASN A 11 -69.12 47.52 -16.52
N SER A 12 -68.62 48.31 -17.48
CA SER A 12 -67.55 47.85 -18.37
C SER A 12 -66.25 47.60 -17.61
N LYS A 13 -65.86 48.50 -16.70
CA LYS A 13 -64.68 48.31 -15.84
C LYS A 13 -64.81 47.11 -14.90
N LEU A 14 -66.01 46.85 -14.35
CA LEU A 14 -66.29 45.65 -13.57
C LEU A 14 -66.22 44.37 -14.41
N ASN A 15 -66.63 44.45 -15.68
CA ASN A 15 -66.56 43.33 -16.61
C ASN A 15 -65.12 43.04 -17.07
N ASP A 16 -64.31 44.09 -17.25
CA ASP A 16 -62.87 43.99 -17.50
C ASP A 16 -62.15 43.36 -16.29
N LEU A 17 -62.48 43.79 -15.07
CA LEU A 17 -61.97 43.18 -13.84
C LEU A 17 -62.35 41.70 -13.74
N ARG A 18 -63.59 41.34 -14.09
CA ARG A 18 -64.07 39.95 -14.15
C ARG A 18 -63.34 39.13 -15.22
N GLN A 19 -62.99 39.72 -16.36
CA GLN A 19 -62.16 39.05 -17.37
C GLN A 19 -60.74 38.80 -16.85
N VAL A 20 -60.14 39.76 -16.15
CA VAL A 20 -58.83 39.59 -15.51
C VAL A 20 -58.87 38.46 -14.49
N PHE A 21 -59.93 38.37 -13.67
CA PHE A 21 -60.12 37.25 -12.74
C PHE A 21 -60.29 35.90 -13.45
N LYS A 22 -61.04 35.83 -14.56
CA LYS A 22 -61.15 34.60 -15.38
C LYS A 22 -59.83 34.17 -16.02
N VAL A 23 -58.98 35.12 -16.39
CA VAL A 23 -57.63 34.83 -16.88
C VAL A 23 -56.75 34.33 -15.72
N GLY A 24 -56.82 34.98 -14.55
CA GLY A 24 -56.15 34.52 -13.33
C GLY A 24 -56.54 33.09 -12.94
N GLU A 25 -57.82 32.74 -13.01
CA GLU A 25 -58.33 31.40 -12.72
C GLU A 25 -57.77 30.32 -13.66
N LYS A 26 -57.39 30.68 -14.89
CA LYS A 26 -56.69 29.80 -15.83
C LYS A 26 -55.18 29.77 -15.66
N VAL A 27 -54.57 30.86 -15.21
CA VAL A 27 -53.11 31.00 -15.07
C VAL A 27 -52.61 30.41 -13.75
N ILE A 28 -53.38 30.55 -12.65
CA ILE A 28 -53.05 30.04 -11.32
C ILE A 28 -52.72 28.53 -11.34
N PRO A 29 -53.52 27.63 -11.97
CA PRO A 29 -53.19 26.22 -12.07
C PRO A 29 -51.86 25.94 -12.80
N GLY A 30 -51.51 26.77 -13.79
CA GLY A 30 -50.24 26.65 -14.51
C GLY A 30 -49.04 27.03 -13.65
N ILE A 31 -49.17 28.12 -12.89
CA ILE A 31 -48.15 28.54 -11.91
C ILE A 31 -48.01 27.48 -10.81
N GLN A 32 -49.11 26.89 -10.36
CA GLN A 32 -49.11 25.87 -9.31
C GLN A 32 -48.39 24.59 -9.75
N LYS A 33 -48.64 24.13 -11.00
CA LYS A 33 -47.87 23.03 -11.60
C LYS A 33 -46.38 23.35 -11.76
N LEU A 34 -46.03 24.59 -12.07
CA LEU A 34 -44.64 25.02 -12.17
C LEU A 34 -43.96 24.99 -10.79
N ILE A 35 -44.66 25.40 -9.74
CA ILE A 35 -44.16 25.35 -8.35
C ILE A 35 -44.00 23.89 -7.90
N GLU A 36 -44.96 23.01 -8.19
CA GLU A 36 -44.87 21.57 -7.90
C GLU A 36 -43.69 20.93 -8.65
N PHE A 37 -43.54 21.23 -9.95
CA PHE A 37 -42.39 20.78 -10.74
C PHE A 37 -41.05 21.28 -10.18
N MET A 38 -40.96 22.56 -9.79
CA MET A 38 -39.76 23.10 -9.15
C MET A 38 -39.47 22.43 -7.80
N ALA A 39 -40.52 22.09 -7.04
CA ALA A 39 -40.40 21.39 -5.77
C ALA A 39 -39.86 19.95 -5.94
N GLU A 40 -40.11 19.30 -7.08
CA GLU A 40 -39.59 17.97 -7.41
C GLU A 40 -38.17 18.00 -8.01
N ILE A 41 -37.88 18.98 -8.89
CA ILE A 41 -36.58 19.06 -9.58
C ILE A 41 -35.46 19.59 -8.68
N LEU A 42 -35.75 20.52 -7.77
CA LEU A 42 -34.74 21.11 -6.87
C LEU A 42 -34.02 20.04 -6.01
N PRO A 43 -34.73 19.12 -5.33
CA PRO A 43 -34.10 18.01 -4.61
C PRO A 43 -33.21 17.13 -5.49
N LEU A 44 -33.69 16.81 -6.70
CA LEU A 44 -32.97 16.00 -7.68
C LEU A 44 -31.65 16.66 -8.10
N LEU A 45 -31.69 17.96 -8.39
CA LEU A 45 -30.52 18.75 -8.74
C LEU A 45 -29.50 18.83 -7.59
N ASN A 46 -29.99 18.96 -6.35
CA ASN A 46 -29.14 18.93 -5.16
C ASN A 46 -28.46 17.56 -4.96
N ASN A 47 -29.19 16.45 -5.16
CA ASN A 47 -28.64 15.11 -5.07
C ASN A 47 -27.57 14.84 -6.13
N ILE A 48 -27.81 15.29 -7.38
CA ILE A 48 -26.83 15.24 -8.47
C ILE A 48 -25.58 16.02 -8.09
N ASN A 49 -25.73 17.25 -7.63
CA ASN A 49 -24.60 18.10 -7.29
C ASN A 49 -23.76 17.48 -6.15
N TYR A 50 -24.40 16.97 -5.10
CA TYR A 50 -23.72 16.29 -4.00
C TYR A 50 -22.94 15.05 -4.48
N SER A 51 -23.56 14.23 -5.32
CA SER A 51 -22.97 12.98 -5.81
C SER A 51 -21.82 13.21 -6.79
N ILE A 52 -21.93 14.24 -7.64
CA ILE A 52 -20.84 14.69 -8.51
C ILE A 52 -19.70 15.25 -7.66
N GLU A 53 -20.00 16.08 -6.66
CA GLU A 53 -19.00 16.64 -5.74
C GLU A 53 -18.25 15.51 -5.02
N GLU A 54 -18.96 14.51 -4.50
CA GLU A 54 -18.36 13.36 -3.83
C GLU A 54 -17.48 12.52 -4.78
N SER A 55 -17.95 12.27 -6.01
CA SER A 55 -17.19 11.55 -7.04
C SER A 55 -15.94 12.31 -7.46
N THR A 56 -16.05 13.64 -7.61
CA THR A 56 -14.93 14.53 -7.96
C THR A 56 -13.87 14.58 -6.86
N LYS A 57 -14.22 14.29 -5.61
CA LYS A 57 -13.25 14.13 -4.50
C LYS A 57 -12.62 12.73 -4.45
N LYS A 58 -13.41 11.67 -4.65
CA LYS A 58 -12.96 10.27 -4.49
C LYS A 58 -12.13 9.76 -5.67
N ILE A 59 -12.48 10.11 -6.91
CA ILE A 59 -11.78 9.65 -8.11
C ILE A 59 -10.31 10.10 -8.11
N PRO A 60 -9.96 11.38 -7.88
CA PRO A 60 -8.56 11.79 -7.82
C PRO A 60 -7.77 11.09 -6.71
N LYS A 61 -8.41 10.84 -5.55
CA LYS A 61 -7.77 10.11 -4.45
C LYS A 61 -7.44 8.67 -4.85
N ALA A 62 -8.36 7.98 -5.52
CA ALA A 62 -8.13 6.64 -6.06
C ALA A 62 -7.00 6.63 -7.11
N THR A 63 -6.94 7.63 -7.99
CA THR A 63 -5.86 7.78 -8.98
C THR A 63 -4.50 8.00 -8.32
N LEU A 64 -4.43 8.87 -7.30
CA LEU A 64 -3.19 9.10 -6.55
C LEU A 64 -2.73 7.82 -5.86
N GLN A 65 -3.62 7.10 -5.19
CA GLN A 65 -3.31 5.83 -4.53
C GLN A 65 -2.81 4.77 -5.53
N LEU A 66 -3.40 4.67 -6.73
CA LEU A 66 -2.89 3.76 -7.77
C LEU A 66 -1.47 4.15 -8.25
N ASN A 67 -1.20 5.44 -8.38
CA ASN A 67 0.13 5.92 -8.73
C ASN A 67 1.15 5.62 -7.62
N ASP A 68 0.76 5.79 -6.35
CA ASP A 68 1.61 5.47 -5.20
C ASP A 68 1.91 3.97 -5.14
N VAL A 69 0.89 3.12 -5.36
CA VAL A 69 1.08 1.66 -5.52
C VAL A 69 2.07 1.36 -6.63
N SER A 70 1.86 1.94 -7.82
CA SER A 70 2.73 1.73 -8.97
C SER A 70 4.17 2.13 -8.66
N HIS A 71 4.37 3.29 -8.05
CA HIS A 71 5.70 3.79 -7.69
C HIS A 71 6.38 2.91 -6.63
N ALA A 72 5.64 2.50 -5.59
CA ALA A 72 6.15 1.58 -4.57
C ALA A 72 6.55 0.23 -5.18
N THR A 73 5.76 -0.30 -6.12
CA THR A 73 6.12 -1.53 -6.83
C THR A 73 7.39 -1.37 -7.66
N GLU A 74 7.56 -0.24 -8.36
CA GLU A 74 8.74 0.04 -9.17
C GLU A 74 10.01 0.12 -8.30
N ILE A 75 9.95 0.88 -7.20
CA ILE A 75 11.05 0.99 -6.23
C ILE A 75 11.41 -0.39 -5.67
N ALA A 76 10.41 -1.15 -5.24
CA ALA A 76 10.62 -2.47 -4.67
C ALA A 76 11.27 -3.43 -5.67
N THR A 77 10.83 -3.42 -6.93
CA THR A 77 11.43 -4.25 -7.98
C THR A 77 12.87 -3.86 -8.26
N THR A 78 13.17 -2.57 -8.33
CA THR A 78 14.54 -2.06 -8.53
C THR A 78 15.44 -2.49 -7.37
N GLU A 79 14.98 -2.31 -6.13
CA GLU A 79 15.77 -2.69 -4.96
C GLU A 79 16.03 -4.20 -4.90
N ILE A 80 15.03 -5.03 -5.23
CA ILE A 80 15.22 -6.49 -5.30
C ILE A 80 16.29 -6.82 -6.34
N LEU A 81 16.24 -6.22 -7.52
CA LEU A 81 17.24 -6.45 -8.57
C LEU A 81 18.65 -6.06 -8.12
N ASP A 82 18.80 -4.89 -7.51
CA ASP A 82 20.08 -4.42 -6.98
C ASP A 82 20.66 -5.39 -5.92
N LYS A 83 19.80 -5.93 -5.03
CA LYS A 83 20.23 -6.90 -4.02
C LYS A 83 20.58 -8.25 -4.62
N VAL A 84 19.84 -8.71 -5.63
CA VAL A 84 20.16 -9.93 -6.38
C VAL A 84 21.53 -9.79 -7.06
N ASP A 85 21.82 -8.64 -7.67
CA ASP A 85 23.11 -8.37 -8.31
C ASP A 85 24.26 -8.37 -7.30
N LEU A 86 24.06 -7.76 -6.12
CA LEU A 86 25.03 -7.80 -5.03
C LEU A 86 25.31 -9.25 -4.57
N ILE A 87 24.25 -10.04 -4.34
CA ILE A 87 24.36 -11.45 -3.95
C ILE A 87 25.13 -12.25 -5.01
N ASN A 88 24.81 -12.04 -6.29
CA ASN A 88 25.51 -12.71 -7.39
C ASN A 88 27.01 -12.36 -7.41
N SER A 89 27.36 -11.09 -7.20
CA SER A 89 28.76 -10.66 -7.10
C SER A 89 29.50 -11.32 -5.93
N GLU A 90 28.87 -11.40 -4.75
CA GLU A 90 29.45 -12.10 -3.60
C GLU A 90 29.64 -13.59 -3.84
N ILE A 91 28.69 -14.25 -4.51
CA ILE A 91 28.80 -15.66 -4.89
C ILE A 91 29.97 -15.88 -5.85
N MET A 92 30.12 -15.04 -6.88
CA MET A 92 31.26 -15.12 -7.80
C MET A 92 32.60 -14.94 -7.10
N ASN A 93 32.69 -13.96 -6.19
CA ASN A 93 33.90 -13.74 -5.39
C ASN A 93 34.21 -14.94 -4.49
N TRP A 94 33.19 -15.57 -3.91
CA TRP A 94 33.36 -16.77 -3.10
C TRP A 94 33.78 -17.98 -3.93
N GLU A 95 33.26 -18.14 -5.14
CA GLU A 95 33.67 -19.20 -6.06
C GLU A 95 35.17 -19.08 -6.42
N ASP A 96 35.63 -17.89 -6.78
CA ASP A 96 37.06 -17.64 -7.05
C ASP A 96 37.92 -17.89 -5.81
N PHE A 97 37.46 -17.47 -4.63
CA PHE A 97 38.13 -17.75 -3.36
C PHE A 97 38.27 -19.27 -3.12
N VAL A 98 37.21 -20.04 -3.32
CA VAL A 98 37.21 -21.50 -3.16
C VAL A 98 38.14 -22.17 -4.16
N LEU A 99 38.16 -21.73 -5.43
CA LEU A 99 39.10 -22.24 -6.44
C LEU A 99 40.56 -22.00 -6.03
N LYS A 100 40.88 -20.79 -5.59
CA LYS A 100 42.22 -20.43 -5.11
C LYS A 100 42.59 -21.22 -3.86
N PHE A 101 41.69 -21.36 -2.89
CA PHE A 101 41.89 -22.15 -1.69
C PHE A 101 42.18 -23.62 -2.01
N ASN A 102 41.36 -24.25 -2.87
CA ASN A 102 41.56 -25.63 -3.29
C ASN A 102 42.91 -25.84 -3.99
N SER A 103 43.33 -24.90 -4.84
CA SER A 103 44.64 -24.98 -5.50
C SER A 103 45.82 -24.91 -4.50
N LYS A 104 45.71 -24.06 -3.47
CA LYS A 104 46.70 -23.96 -2.39
C LYS A 104 46.74 -25.23 -1.55
N VAL A 105 45.58 -25.79 -1.20
CA VAL A 105 45.48 -27.06 -0.47
C VAL A 105 46.11 -28.21 -1.27
N LYS A 106 45.83 -28.29 -2.58
CA LYS A 106 46.44 -29.31 -3.46
C LYS A 106 47.96 -29.18 -3.49
N LYS A 107 48.49 -27.97 -3.72
CA LYS A 107 49.93 -27.72 -3.75
C LYS A 107 50.60 -28.02 -2.40
N ARG A 108 49.92 -27.72 -1.28
CA ARG A 108 50.41 -28.10 0.06
C ARG A 108 50.57 -29.61 0.18
N ARG A 109 49.54 -30.37 -0.23
CA ARG A 109 49.59 -31.85 -0.19
C ARG A 109 50.74 -32.40 -1.03
N GLU A 110 50.95 -31.88 -2.24
CA GLU A 110 52.09 -32.27 -3.09
C GLU A 110 53.45 -31.98 -2.44
N VAL A 111 53.59 -30.85 -1.73
CA VAL A 111 54.81 -30.50 -0.99
C VAL A 111 54.99 -31.39 0.23
N TYR A 112 53.91 -31.66 0.96
CA TYR A 112 53.91 -32.55 2.11
C TYR A 112 54.35 -33.97 1.72
N GLU A 113 53.80 -34.53 0.64
CA GLU A 113 54.21 -35.85 0.12
C GLU A 113 55.70 -35.88 -0.21
N LYS A 114 56.22 -34.85 -0.90
CA LYS A 114 57.66 -34.75 -1.22
C LYS A 114 58.54 -34.65 0.04
N LEU A 115 58.12 -33.86 1.03
CA LEU A 115 58.85 -33.72 2.30
C LEU A 115 58.82 -35.02 3.11
N SER A 116 57.68 -35.71 3.15
CA SER A 116 57.55 -36.99 3.84
C SER A 116 58.50 -38.06 3.29
N LEU A 117 58.68 -38.11 1.95
CA LEU A 117 59.59 -39.02 1.28
C LEU A 117 61.07 -38.72 1.57
N LEU A 118 61.44 -37.43 1.70
CA LEU A 118 62.80 -37.01 2.01
C LEU A 118 63.19 -37.23 3.48
N LEU A 119 62.20 -37.29 4.37
CA LEU A 119 62.40 -37.38 5.83
C LEU A 119 62.19 -38.80 6.38
N ILE A 120 62.05 -39.82 5.53
CA ILE A 120 61.85 -41.23 5.94
C ILE A 120 62.94 -41.71 6.92
N GLU A 121 64.17 -41.24 6.73
CA GLU A 121 65.33 -41.62 7.55
C GLU A 121 65.46 -40.80 8.85
N ASN A 122 64.58 -39.83 9.10
CA ASN A 122 64.57 -39.00 10.31
C ASN A 122 63.20 -39.04 11.03
N PRO A 123 63.02 -39.94 12.00
CA PRO A 123 61.74 -40.15 12.69
C PRO A 123 61.20 -38.90 13.41
N GLN A 124 62.08 -38.11 14.03
CA GLN A 124 61.68 -36.87 14.73
C GLN A 124 61.18 -35.80 13.77
N ALA A 125 61.81 -35.66 12.60
CA ALA A 125 61.37 -34.70 11.59
C ALA A 125 60.02 -35.09 10.97
N LEU A 126 59.76 -36.39 10.81
CA LEU A 126 58.48 -36.91 10.34
C LEU A 126 57.35 -36.65 11.34
N GLU A 127 57.63 -36.79 12.65
CA GLU A 127 56.67 -36.51 13.73
C GLU A 127 56.26 -35.03 13.76
N LEU A 128 57.24 -34.10 13.67
CA LEU A 128 56.98 -32.67 13.59
C LEU A 128 56.23 -32.26 12.31
N LEU A 129 56.48 -32.93 11.18
CA LEU A 129 55.77 -32.67 9.93
C LEU A 129 54.29 -33.09 10.03
N ASN A 130 54.00 -34.23 10.68
CA ASN A 130 52.64 -34.67 10.98
C ASN A 130 51.91 -33.70 11.90
N GLU A 131 52.60 -33.20 12.93
CA GLU A 131 52.04 -32.20 13.84
C GLU A 131 51.72 -30.88 13.10
N TYR A 132 52.62 -30.42 12.22
CA TYR A 132 52.39 -29.23 11.40
C TYR A 132 51.18 -29.36 10.46
N GLU A 133 50.99 -30.51 9.80
CA GLU A 133 49.83 -30.73 8.93
C GLU A 133 48.50 -30.71 9.71
N ASN A 134 48.53 -31.13 10.98
CA ASN A 134 47.37 -31.08 11.89
C ASN A 134 47.09 -29.67 12.45
N LEU A 135 48.10 -28.79 12.52
CA LEU A 135 47.99 -27.41 13.01
C LEU A 135 47.47 -26.41 11.96
N PHE A 136 46.79 -26.90 10.91
CA PHE A 136 46.43 -26.09 9.75
C PHE A 136 45.70 -24.79 10.16
N PRO A 137 46.23 -23.59 9.82
CA PRO A 137 45.61 -22.34 10.22
C PRO A 137 44.37 -22.08 9.36
N LEU A 138 43.19 -22.22 9.96
CA LEU A 138 41.90 -21.94 9.33
C LEU A 138 41.48 -20.46 9.39
N ASP A 139 42.17 -19.63 10.18
CA ASP A 139 41.62 -18.35 10.65
C ASP A 139 41.28 -17.34 9.54
N ASP A 140 42.21 -17.02 8.64
CA ASP A 140 41.98 -15.99 7.61
C ASP A 140 40.96 -16.43 6.55
N SER A 141 40.89 -17.74 6.27
CA SER A 141 39.97 -18.28 5.26
C SER A 141 38.55 -18.42 5.80
N GLN A 142 38.39 -18.81 7.07
CA GLN A 142 37.08 -18.86 7.73
C GLN A 142 36.46 -17.47 7.87
N LYS A 143 37.27 -16.45 8.19
CA LYS A 143 36.78 -15.08 8.33
C LYS A 143 36.15 -14.57 7.03
N ASN A 144 36.85 -14.71 5.90
CA ASN A 144 36.34 -14.26 4.60
C ASN A 144 35.05 -15.00 4.18
N ILE A 145 34.98 -16.31 4.41
CA ILE A 145 33.78 -17.10 4.13
C ILE A 145 32.60 -16.60 4.99
N LYS A 146 32.84 -16.39 6.29
CA LYS A 146 31.81 -15.91 7.21
C LYS A 146 31.30 -14.52 6.83
N GLU A 147 32.18 -13.63 6.40
CA GLU A 147 31.82 -12.29 5.94
C GLU A 147 30.97 -12.33 4.66
N SER A 148 31.38 -13.10 3.64
CA SER A 148 30.58 -13.24 2.41
C SER A 148 29.21 -13.87 2.66
N ILE A 149 29.13 -14.92 3.50
CA ILE A 149 27.84 -15.51 3.90
C ILE A 149 26.96 -14.49 4.63
N SER A 150 27.56 -13.66 5.50
CA SER A 150 26.82 -12.61 6.20
C SER A 150 26.25 -11.57 5.24
N ARG A 151 27.03 -11.14 4.24
CA ARG A 151 26.57 -10.17 3.21
C ARG A 151 25.46 -10.74 2.35
N VAL A 152 25.55 -12.00 1.94
CA VAL A 152 24.46 -12.69 1.22
C VAL A 152 23.20 -12.75 2.07
N ARG A 153 23.32 -13.10 3.35
CA ARG A 153 22.18 -13.16 4.27
C ARG A 153 21.50 -11.80 4.43
N GLU A 154 22.27 -10.73 4.63
CA GLU A 154 21.74 -9.36 4.74
C GLU A 154 21.01 -8.92 3.46
N GLY A 155 21.52 -9.30 2.28
CA GLY A 155 20.85 -9.10 1.01
C GLY A 155 19.49 -9.81 0.94
N LEU A 156 19.43 -11.07 1.39
CA LEU A 156 18.19 -11.86 1.42
C LEU A 156 17.18 -11.31 2.44
N GLU A 157 17.63 -10.84 3.60
CA GLU A 157 16.78 -10.16 4.60
C GLU A 157 16.18 -8.89 4.00
N THR A 158 16.98 -8.11 3.27
CA THR A 158 16.48 -6.90 2.59
C THR A 158 15.44 -7.25 1.52
N ILE A 159 15.71 -8.25 0.66
CA ILE A 159 14.74 -8.73 -0.33
C ILE A 159 13.44 -9.16 0.34
N THR A 160 13.53 -9.85 1.48
CA THR A 160 12.35 -10.30 2.24
C THR A 160 11.52 -9.11 2.72
N ILE A 161 12.16 -8.07 3.25
CA ILE A 161 11.48 -6.84 3.68
C ILE A 161 10.88 -6.10 2.48
N THR A 162 11.62 -5.98 1.37
CA THR A 162 11.14 -5.30 0.16
C THR A 162 9.95 -6.03 -0.48
N LEU A 163 9.91 -7.37 -0.43
CA LEU A 163 8.76 -8.16 -0.88
C LEU A 163 7.48 -7.89 -0.07
N GLN A 164 7.58 -7.41 1.18
CA GLN A 164 6.41 -7.01 1.97
C GLN A 164 5.65 -5.84 1.34
N VAL A 165 6.25 -5.10 0.41
CA VAL A 165 5.53 -4.12 -0.42
C VAL A 165 4.35 -4.76 -1.14
N GLN A 166 4.39 -6.05 -1.47
CA GLN A 166 3.27 -6.75 -2.12
C GLN A 166 2.01 -6.81 -1.25
N ASP A 167 2.16 -6.99 0.07
CA ASP A 167 1.02 -7.01 0.99
C ASP A 167 0.42 -5.61 1.13
N ILE A 168 1.27 -4.59 1.26
CA ILE A 168 0.85 -3.18 1.33
C ILE A 168 0.15 -2.77 0.03
N THR A 169 0.69 -3.15 -1.13
CA THR A 169 0.11 -2.78 -2.42
C THR A 169 -1.21 -3.51 -2.67
N ALA A 170 -1.35 -4.75 -2.21
CA ALA A 170 -2.64 -5.47 -2.23
C ALA A 170 -3.70 -4.75 -1.36
N GLN A 171 -3.33 -4.31 -0.16
CA GLN A 171 -4.21 -3.54 0.73
C GLN A 171 -4.62 -2.21 0.09
N GLN A 172 -3.67 -1.46 -0.47
CA GLN A 172 -3.95 -0.20 -1.16
C GLN A 172 -4.82 -0.38 -2.41
N LEU A 173 -4.58 -1.44 -3.21
CA LEU A 173 -5.41 -1.74 -4.38
C LEU A 173 -6.84 -2.09 -3.98
N SER A 174 -7.01 -2.84 -2.88
CA SER A 174 -8.34 -3.12 -2.30
C SER A 174 -9.05 -1.83 -1.88
N ALA A 175 -8.34 -0.91 -1.21
CA ALA A 175 -8.89 0.39 -0.83
C ALA A 175 -9.33 1.23 -2.04
N VAL A 176 -8.52 1.26 -3.11
CA VAL A 176 -8.88 1.90 -4.37
C VAL A 176 -10.12 1.27 -4.98
N ASN A 177 -10.21 -0.06 -5.00
CA ASN A 177 -11.37 -0.76 -5.54
C ASN A 177 -12.64 -0.37 -4.77
N HIS A 178 -12.57 -0.30 -3.44
CA HIS A 178 -13.68 0.21 -2.61
C HIS A 178 -14.07 1.65 -2.96
N LEU A 179 -13.10 2.55 -3.19
CA LEU A 179 -13.39 3.93 -3.62
C LEU A 179 -14.11 3.95 -4.98
N ILE A 180 -13.64 3.15 -5.94
CA ILE A 180 -14.24 3.07 -7.28
C ILE A 180 -15.67 2.51 -7.19
N ILE A 181 -15.89 1.42 -6.45
CA ILE A 181 -17.22 0.84 -6.24
C ILE A 181 -18.15 1.84 -5.54
N SER A 182 -17.65 2.60 -4.57
CA SER A 182 -18.44 3.64 -3.89
C SER A 182 -18.89 4.73 -4.85
N VAL A 183 -17.99 5.20 -5.72
CA VAL A 183 -18.31 6.19 -6.76
C VAL A 183 -19.32 5.62 -7.75
N GLN A 184 -19.10 4.39 -8.23
CA GLN A 184 -19.99 3.72 -9.16
C GLN A 184 -21.40 3.55 -8.59
N LYS A 185 -21.53 3.09 -7.34
CA LYS A 185 -22.84 2.98 -6.65
C LYS A 185 -23.53 4.34 -6.53
N LYS A 186 -22.78 5.40 -6.24
CA LYS A 186 -23.34 6.76 -6.12
C LYS A 186 -23.86 7.28 -7.46
N LEU A 187 -23.08 7.10 -8.54
CA LEU A 187 -23.48 7.49 -9.89
C LEU A 187 -24.65 6.65 -10.41
N ALA A 188 -24.69 5.35 -10.13
CA ALA A 188 -25.81 4.51 -10.49
C ALA A 188 -27.10 4.88 -9.75
N GLY A 189 -27.00 5.19 -8.44
CA GLY A 189 -28.13 5.70 -7.66
C GLY A 189 -28.71 6.97 -8.26
N LEU A 190 -27.87 7.89 -8.72
CA LEU A 190 -28.34 9.08 -9.46
C LEU A 190 -29.11 8.71 -10.74
N ILE A 191 -28.63 7.75 -11.52
CA ILE A 191 -29.30 7.38 -12.77
C ILE A 191 -30.66 6.75 -12.46
N VAL A 192 -30.77 5.94 -11.41
CA VAL A 192 -32.05 5.39 -10.94
C VAL A 192 -33.00 6.51 -10.49
N ASP A 193 -32.50 7.46 -9.68
CA ASP A 193 -33.29 8.61 -9.22
C ASP A 193 -33.79 9.51 -10.37
N LEU A 194 -33.02 9.60 -11.47
CA LEU A 194 -33.35 10.38 -12.67
C LEU A 194 -34.26 9.66 -13.66
N SER A 195 -34.08 8.35 -13.86
CA SER A 195 -34.76 7.57 -14.91
C SER A 195 -35.98 6.81 -14.40
N GLY A 196 -36.10 6.60 -13.08
CA GLY A 196 -37.16 5.78 -12.48
C GLY A 196 -37.07 4.29 -12.82
N GLU A 197 -36.07 3.86 -13.59
CA GLU A 197 -35.81 2.47 -13.92
C GLU A 197 -34.57 1.98 -13.16
N GLU A 198 -34.65 0.77 -12.60
CA GLU A 198 -33.50 0.12 -11.97
C GLU A 198 -32.39 -0.11 -13.01
N VAL A 199 -31.33 0.67 -12.93
CA VAL A 199 -30.10 0.42 -13.67
C VAL A 199 -29.43 -0.80 -13.03
N LYS A 200 -29.49 -1.95 -13.71
CA LYS A 200 -28.68 -3.11 -13.35
C LYS A 200 -27.21 -2.76 -13.55
N ILE A 201 -26.52 -2.48 -12.45
CA ILE A 201 -25.06 -2.34 -12.43
C ILE A 201 -24.47 -3.74 -12.64
N GLN A 202 -24.19 -4.11 -13.90
CA GLN A 202 -23.47 -5.35 -14.20
C GLN A 202 -22.10 -5.32 -13.48
N GLY A 203 -21.84 -6.35 -12.67
CA GLY A 203 -20.57 -6.54 -11.96
C GLY A 203 -20.59 -6.30 -10.44
N THR A 204 -21.74 -6.00 -9.82
CA THR A 204 -21.82 -5.83 -8.35
C THR A 204 -22.17 -7.09 -7.57
N ASP A 205 -22.71 -8.12 -8.22
CA ASP A 205 -23.18 -9.36 -7.57
C ASP A 205 -22.08 -10.41 -7.31
N GLU A 206 -20.84 -10.19 -7.77
CA GLU A 206 -19.73 -11.19 -7.68
C GLU A 206 -18.42 -10.66 -7.10
N ILE A 207 -18.36 -9.42 -6.59
CA ILE A 207 -17.17 -8.97 -5.86
C ILE A 207 -17.34 -9.39 -4.39
N GLU A 208 -16.94 -10.62 -4.08
CA GLU A 208 -16.67 -11.03 -2.71
C GLU A 208 -15.61 -10.07 -2.13
N LEU A 209 -16.08 -9.09 -1.36
CA LEU A 209 -15.22 -8.23 -0.57
C LEU A 209 -14.62 -9.10 0.53
N PRO A 210 -13.27 -9.25 0.62
CA PRO A 210 -12.68 -9.93 1.74
C PRO A 210 -13.07 -9.16 3.00
N SER A 211 -13.92 -9.77 3.81
CA SER A 211 -14.39 -9.21 5.06
C SER A 211 -13.22 -9.03 6.04
N ASP A 212 -13.03 -7.80 6.51
CA ASP A 212 -12.50 -7.49 7.84
C ASP A 212 -11.09 -8.02 8.18
N VAL A 213 -10.12 -7.82 7.28
CA VAL A 213 -8.70 -7.92 7.65
C VAL A 213 -8.17 -6.52 7.89
N ASN A 214 -7.88 -6.18 9.16
CA ASN A 214 -7.22 -4.96 9.65
C ASN A 214 -6.90 -3.92 8.56
N PHE A 215 -7.91 -3.13 8.21
CA PHE A 215 -7.85 -2.17 7.11
C PHE A 215 -7.28 -0.85 7.63
N ASP A 216 -6.06 -0.51 7.23
CA ASP A 216 -5.49 0.82 7.42
C ASP A 216 -5.51 1.60 6.08
N PRO A 217 -6.45 2.56 5.91
CA PRO A 217 -6.56 3.36 4.69
C PRO A 217 -5.40 4.34 4.47
N ASP A 218 -4.54 4.52 5.46
CA ASP A 218 -3.34 5.37 5.42
C ASP A 218 -2.03 4.54 5.35
N ALA A 219 -2.14 3.22 5.23
CA ALA A 219 -0.99 2.34 5.00
C ALA A 219 -0.23 2.82 3.77
N SER A 220 0.99 3.30 3.95
CA SER A 220 1.87 3.75 2.86
C SER A 220 3.25 3.14 3.05
N PHE A 221 3.85 2.68 1.95
CA PHE A 221 5.23 2.26 1.96
C PHE A 221 6.14 3.49 1.92
N THR A 222 6.31 4.14 3.07
CA THR A 222 7.36 5.13 3.27
C THR A 222 8.54 4.47 3.93
N ARG A 223 9.60 4.21 3.17
CA ARG A 223 10.94 4.01 3.75
C ARG A 223 11.46 5.38 4.17
N LYS A 224 10.98 5.89 5.31
CA LYS A 224 11.69 6.93 6.03
C LYS A 224 12.76 6.25 6.87
N ASP A 225 13.99 6.73 6.74
CA ASP A 225 15.15 6.39 7.59
C ASP A 225 14.84 6.51 9.10
N ASN A 226 13.71 7.13 9.46
CA ASN A 226 13.11 7.15 10.79
C ASN A 226 12.97 5.78 11.46
N LYS A 227 12.85 4.65 10.73
CA LYS A 227 12.81 3.33 11.42
C LYS A 227 14.16 2.98 12.05
N GLN A 228 15.26 3.40 11.42
CA GLN A 228 16.60 3.28 11.98
C GLN A 228 16.80 4.34 13.07
N GLU A 229 16.40 5.59 12.83
CA GLU A 229 16.54 6.69 13.79
C GLU A 229 15.74 6.47 15.09
N LEU A 230 14.55 5.86 15.00
CA LEU A 230 13.68 5.53 16.13
C LEU A 230 14.15 4.26 16.85
N ALA A 231 14.74 3.29 16.13
CA ALA A 231 15.44 2.15 16.73
C ALA A 231 16.73 2.60 17.45
N ASP A 232 17.47 3.53 16.85
CA ASP A 232 18.68 4.11 17.40
C ASP A 232 18.35 5.04 18.59
N GLU A 233 17.24 5.78 18.56
CA GLU A 233 16.74 6.53 19.73
C GLU A 233 16.31 5.60 20.87
N LEU A 234 15.65 4.48 20.56
CA LEU A 234 15.29 3.46 21.56
C LEU A 234 16.52 2.76 22.16
N ILE A 235 17.55 2.52 21.36
CA ILE A 235 18.80 1.87 21.79
C ILE A 235 19.73 2.85 22.54
N ASN A 236 19.70 4.14 22.18
CA ASN A 236 20.54 5.18 22.78
C ASN A 236 19.91 5.85 24.02
N GLN A 237 18.70 5.50 24.42
CA GLN A 237 18.16 5.91 25.73
C GLN A 237 18.87 5.13 26.86
N PRO A 238 19.65 5.79 27.73
CA PRO A 238 20.30 5.12 28.84
C PRO A 238 19.27 4.97 29.97
N ASN A 239 18.90 3.72 30.26
CA ASN A 239 18.07 3.25 31.36
C ASN A 239 16.60 3.73 31.37
N SER A 240 15.68 2.84 30.96
CA SER A 240 14.89 2.06 31.93
C SER A 240 13.69 1.31 31.31
N PHE A 241 13.88 0.41 30.35
CA PHE A 241 12.87 -0.62 30.06
C PHE A 241 13.57 -1.89 29.57
N SER A 242 13.92 -2.77 30.52
CA SER A 242 14.21 -4.17 30.20
C SER A 242 12.87 -4.83 29.86
N PRO A 243 12.69 -5.38 28.63
CA PRO A 243 11.47 -6.11 28.27
C PRO A 243 11.20 -7.29 29.20
N GLN A 244 12.23 -7.82 29.87
CA GLN A 244 12.12 -8.91 30.82
C GLN A 244 11.35 -8.53 32.09
N ASP A 245 11.47 -7.28 32.57
CA ASP A 245 10.81 -6.86 33.83
C ASP A 245 9.30 -6.65 33.67
N GLU A 246 8.82 -6.33 32.46
CA GLU A 246 7.38 -6.27 32.15
C GLU A 246 6.78 -7.65 31.88
N ILE A 247 7.55 -8.53 31.23
CA ILE A 247 7.18 -9.93 31.03
C ILE A 247 7.03 -10.62 32.40
N ASP A 248 7.97 -10.42 33.32
CA ASP A 248 7.91 -11.01 34.66
C ASP A 248 6.75 -10.46 35.51
N LYS A 249 6.32 -9.21 35.29
CA LYS A 249 5.13 -8.64 35.94
C LYS A 249 3.81 -9.17 35.37
N LEU A 250 3.77 -9.46 34.07
CA LEU A 250 2.60 -10.05 33.41
C LEU A 250 2.37 -11.52 33.82
N PHE A 251 3.45 -12.26 34.10
CA PHE A 251 3.34 -13.67 34.51
C PHE A 251 3.24 -13.90 36.02
N ASN A 252 3.62 -12.93 36.88
CA ASN A 252 3.47 -13.05 38.33
C ASN A 252 2.10 -12.59 38.88
N ASN A 253 1.23 -11.98 38.06
CA ASN A 253 -0.07 -11.47 38.53
C ASN A 253 -1.27 -12.40 38.26
N GLN A 254 -1.03 -13.65 37.83
CA GLN A 254 -2.07 -14.69 37.79
C GLN A 254 -1.88 -15.68 38.94
N GLY A 255 -2.24 -15.27 40.15
CA GLY A 255 -2.09 -16.12 41.32
C GLY A 255 -2.52 -15.47 42.62
N LYS A 256 -3.76 -14.99 42.69
CA LYS A 256 -4.58 -14.91 43.93
C LYS A 256 -6.04 -14.61 43.59
#